data_AF-A0AAE0MCM7-F1
#
_entry.id   AF-A0AAE0MCM7-F1
#
_cell.length_a   1.000
_cell.length_b   1.000
_cell.length_c   1.000
_cell.angle_alpha   90.00
_cell.angle_beta   90.00
_cell.angle_gamma   90.00
#
_symmetry.space_group_name_H-M   'P 1'
#
loop_
_entity.id
_entity.type
_entity.pdbx_description
1 polymer ?
#
loop_
_entity_poly.entity_id
_entity_poly.type
_entity_poly.pdbx_seq_one_letter_code
_entity_poly.pdbx_strand_id
1 'polypeptide(L)'
;MGRLGPLTSQALGRSPYDDVVQGEGPPGSPSSLEQEYDERGRPVNSDTKRMNRDIIRAHNEVMLVIGVAEPENSAAEAQRQAEAARQYNLDQDLIGRRLLFLGGVLETVGIWGVNGMRNRILLYKQYARVPFHGLYELQRSQQPWGPYFRTGLGSFVASCALGQVSFVVPSIAQYLSTYVQLHLELFHFFQRTGIAPSSRSLPSWRFFIPGTSDSPIPIPHLPTSFSREGLLQWIGSVALGTVPFAGFYLFTMVNRWFMRNLRFFVLQSLPRPYNPPKRRQPLREIQPPQPPPVASTTVSLPPPAEVAVEHQPQTGPDGSRVEPAGNENPAHPPDVPGYPPGHPGHPPGHPPPPPSNPPRADPVRRQSLVSVREDEFASDDEEQDGVSATLISFDVEATESTDTTMPGVWSAELRPNVSDLRALAGQEPRYRDNALARLPSILAADTLSLSLGRFIMAPLESLVLVKIARGYMLRHGMSVDGVHEIAFWDGSWTRMVNVLGLELVLLLIHGEMWGFVCVLADYFRSSEEEWKERNGFGPPAEEEEELLDELLE
;
A
#
# COMPACT_ATOMS: atom_id res chain seq x y z
N MET A 1 5.05 -46.32 24.04
CA MET A 1 5.73 -47.25 23.10
C MET A 1 5.92 -46.50 21.79
N GLY A 2 7.11 -46.10 21.33
CA GLY A 2 8.44 -46.69 21.59
C GLY A 2 9.13 -47.19 20.31
N ARG A 3 8.56 -46.95 19.11
CA ARG A 3 9.04 -47.45 17.81
C ARG A 3 10.23 -46.70 17.20
N LEU A 4 10.63 -45.54 17.75
CA LEU A 4 11.71 -44.72 17.19
C LEU A 4 13.08 -45.43 17.25
N GLY A 5 13.50 -45.93 18.41
CA GLY A 5 14.83 -46.55 18.59
C GLY A 5 15.19 -47.62 17.54
N PRO A 6 14.34 -48.64 17.29
CA PRO A 6 14.59 -49.65 16.26
C PRO A 6 14.63 -49.11 14.83
N LEU A 7 13.88 -48.02 14.55
CA LEU A 7 13.90 -47.36 13.24
C LEU A 7 15.16 -46.51 13.05
N THR A 8 15.65 -45.87 14.11
CA THR A 8 16.90 -45.10 14.07
C THR A 8 18.12 -46.02 13.89
N SER A 9 18.17 -47.17 14.57
CA SER A 9 19.24 -48.15 14.37
C SER A 9 19.22 -48.73 12.95
N GLN A 10 18.03 -49.03 12.42
CA GLN A 10 17.84 -49.57 11.08
C GLN A 10 18.16 -48.54 9.97
N ALA A 11 17.87 -47.24 10.20
CA ALA A 11 18.27 -46.15 9.32
C ALA A 11 19.80 -45.91 9.32
N LEU A 12 20.48 -46.19 10.43
CA LEU A 12 21.94 -46.18 10.55
C LEU A 12 22.59 -47.50 10.08
N GLY A 13 21.86 -48.35 9.36
CA GLY A 13 22.36 -49.61 8.80
C GLY A 13 22.64 -50.73 9.82
N ARG A 14 22.31 -50.53 11.11
CA ARG A 14 22.56 -51.53 12.16
C ARG A 14 21.37 -52.45 12.38
N SER A 15 21.65 -53.73 12.53
CA SER A 15 20.65 -54.76 12.84
C SER A 15 19.99 -54.47 14.21
N PRO A 16 18.67 -54.67 14.38
CA PRO A 16 18.03 -54.69 15.70
C PRO A 16 18.54 -55.81 16.64
N TYR A 17 19.38 -56.71 16.12
CA TYR A 17 20.03 -57.82 16.83
C TYR A 17 21.56 -57.75 16.70
N ASP A 18 22.14 -56.55 16.57
CA ASP A 18 23.59 -56.36 16.62
C ASP A 18 24.07 -56.74 18.03
N ASP A 19 24.89 -57.80 18.14
CA ASP A 19 25.31 -58.34 19.43
C ASP A 19 26.10 -57.28 20.21
N VAL A 20 25.77 -57.11 21.50
CA VAL A 20 26.46 -56.17 22.37
C VAL A 20 27.87 -56.68 22.63
N VAL A 21 28.83 -56.18 21.85
CA VAL A 21 30.26 -56.45 22.03
C VAL A 21 30.64 -56.05 23.45
N GLN A 22 30.84 -57.04 24.32
CA GLN A 22 31.42 -56.81 25.64
C GLN A 22 32.84 -56.29 25.42
N GLY A 23 33.12 -55.08 25.92
CA GLY A 23 34.42 -54.45 25.72
C GLY A 23 35.54 -55.30 26.31
N GLU A 24 36.52 -55.69 25.50
CA GLU A 24 37.72 -56.41 25.93
C GLU A 24 38.66 -55.49 26.70
N GLY A 25 38.25 -55.11 27.92
CA GLY A 25 39.11 -54.46 28.91
C GLY A 25 40.04 -55.49 29.56
N PRO A 26 41.36 -55.23 29.68
CA PRO A 26 42.28 -56.15 30.34
C PRO A 26 41.86 -56.43 31.81
N PRO A 27 41.78 -57.70 32.24
CA PRO A 27 41.34 -58.04 33.59
C PRO A 27 42.41 -57.66 34.62
N GLY A 28 42.13 -56.64 35.44
CA GLY A 28 43.01 -56.25 36.56
C GLY A 28 43.07 -54.76 36.90
N SER A 29 42.47 -53.88 36.09
CA SER A 29 42.45 -52.43 36.37
C SER A 29 41.36 -52.09 37.39
N PRO A 30 41.65 -51.45 38.54
CA PRO A 30 40.63 -51.04 39.54
C PRO A 30 39.79 -49.81 39.11
N SER A 31 39.77 -49.54 37.80
CA SER A 31 39.06 -48.46 37.12
C SER A 31 38.14 -49.02 36.04
N SER A 32 37.53 -50.18 36.29
CA SER A 32 36.35 -50.61 35.56
C SER A 32 35.23 -49.62 35.86
N LEU A 33 35.03 -48.66 34.96
CA LEU A 33 33.95 -47.67 35.05
C LEU A 33 32.65 -48.42 35.33
N GLU A 34 32.02 -48.11 36.46
CA GLU A 34 30.79 -48.75 36.89
C GLU A 34 29.74 -48.50 35.80
N GLN A 35 29.18 -49.56 35.22
CA GLN A 35 28.32 -49.44 34.06
C GLN A 35 27.00 -48.80 34.52
N GLU A 36 26.88 -47.48 34.36
CA GLU A 36 25.69 -46.74 34.75
C GLU A 36 24.48 -47.19 33.91
N TYR A 37 23.33 -47.34 34.57
CA TYR A 37 22.07 -47.69 33.91
C TYR A 37 21.05 -46.57 34.13
N ASP A 38 20.40 -46.15 33.04
CA ASP A 38 19.20 -45.32 33.04
C ASP A 38 18.09 -45.97 33.90
N GLU A 39 17.09 -45.19 34.35
CA GLU A 39 15.95 -45.67 35.16
C GLU A 39 15.19 -46.84 34.51
N ARG A 40 15.34 -46.98 33.19
CA ARG A 40 14.75 -48.04 32.36
C ARG A 40 15.68 -49.25 32.17
N GLY A 41 16.74 -49.38 32.97
CA GLY A 41 17.69 -50.48 32.94
C GLY A 41 18.56 -50.54 31.69
N ARG A 42 18.81 -49.39 31.03
CA ARG A 42 19.62 -49.32 29.80
C ARG A 42 21.03 -48.84 30.14
N PRO A 43 22.09 -49.51 29.68
CA PRO A 43 23.45 -49.04 29.94
C PRO A 43 23.67 -47.70 29.23
N VAL A 44 24.11 -46.70 29.99
CA VAL A 44 24.43 -45.35 29.54
C VAL A 44 25.85 -45.04 29.98
N ASN A 45 26.67 -44.53 29.06
CA ASN A 45 27.99 -44.02 29.42
C ASN A 45 27.93 -42.49 29.45
N SER A 46 28.02 -41.92 30.65
CA SER A 46 28.02 -40.47 30.90
C SER A 46 29.21 -39.76 30.24
N ASP A 47 30.40 -40.37 30.21
CA ASP A 47 31.55 -39.84 29.48
C ASP A 47 31.32 -39.83 27.96
N THR A 48 30.67 -40.85 27.39
CA THR A 48 30.32 -40.85 25.96
C THR A 48 29.27 -39.79 25.63
N LYS A 49 28.27 -39.58 26.49
CA LYS A 49 27.32 -38.45 26.36
C LYS A 49 28.07 -37.11 26.37
N ARG A 50 29.01 -36.92 27.32
CA ARG A 50 29.81 -35.70 27.45
C ARG A 50 30.69 -35.47 26.23
N MET A 51 31.42 -36.48 25.78
CA MET A 51 32.28 -36.40 24.59
C MET A 51 31.46 -36.10 23.33
N ASN A 52 30.30 -36.72 23.13
CA ASN A 52 29.41 -36.38 22.00
C ASN A 52 28.93 -34.92 22.07
N ARG A 53 28.54 -34.42 23.25
CA ARG A 53 28.14 -33.02 23.44
C ARG A 53 29.30 -32.06 23.15
N ASP A 54 30.51 -32.39 23.57
CA ASP A 54 31.68 -31.54 23.37
C ASP A 54 32.16 -31.59 21.89
N ILE A 55 32.02 -32.72 21.19
CA ILE A 55 32.20 -32.81 19.72
C ILE A 55 31.16 -31.97 18.98
N ILE A 56 29.88 -32.00 19.38
CA ILE A 56 28.83 -31.16 18.78
C ILE A 56 29.11 -29.68 19.03
N ARG A 57 29.55 -29.30 20.23
CA ARG A 57 29.97 -27.91 20.53
C ARG A 57 31.12 -27.49 19.61
N ALA A 58 32.19 -28.27 19.54
CA ALA A 58 33.35 -27.97 18.70
C ALA A 58 32.98 -27.92 17.20
N HIS A 59 32.05 -28.75 16.75
CA HIS A 59 31.57 -28.70 15.37
C HIS A 59 30.78 -27.42 15.08
N ASN A 60 29.88 -27.01 15.98
CA ASN A 60 29.12 -25.76 15.84
C ASN A 60 30.04 -24.53 15.91
N GLU A 61 31.03 -24.54 16.81
CA GLU A 61 32.06 -23.50 16.93
C GLU A 61 32.89 -23.39 15.65
N VAL A 62 33.33 -24.51 15.08
CA VAL A 62 34.03 -24.56 13.79
C VAL A 62 33.13 -24.12 12.64
N MET A 63 31.84 -24.47 12.61
CA MET A 63 30.90 -23.98 11.59
C MET A 63 30.69 -22.46 11.67
N LEU A 64 30.72 -21.88 12.87
CA LEU A 64 30.62 -20.45 13.11
C LEU A 64 31.90 -19.72 12.70
N VAL A 65 33.08 -20.25 13.06
CA VAL A 65 34.39 -19.69 12.68
C VAL A 65 34.66 -19.80 11.17
N ILE A 66 34.19 -20.86 10.49
CA ILE A 66 34.26 -20.98 9.02
C ILE A 66 33.20 -20.10 8.32
N GLY A 67 32.28 -19.47 9.06
CA GLY A 67 31.22 -18.62 8.50
C GLY A 67 30.11 -19.38 7.78
N VAL A 68 29.96 -20.68 8.05
CA VAL A 68 28.87 -21.53 7.52
C VAL A 68 27.59 -21.37 8.35
N ALA A 69 27.74 -21.01 9.62
CA ALA A 69 26.65 -20.61 10.50
C ALA A 69 26.87 -19.16 10.96
N GLU A 70 26.00 -18.24 10.54
CA GLU A 70 25.87 -16.96 11.22
C GLU A 70 25.47 -17.22 12.68
N PRO A 71 26.04 -16.52 13.68
CA PRO A 71 25.50 -16.58 15.04
C PRO A 71 24.02 -16.23 15.02
N GLU A 72 23.17 -17.08 15.59
CA GLU A 72 21.79 -16.70 15.83
C GLU A 72 21.79 -15.49 16.76
N ASN A 73 21.52 -14.30 16.18
CA ASN A 73 21.34 -13.05 16.93
C ASN A 73 20.55 -13.36 18.19
N SER A 74 21.09 -13.00 19.37
CA SER A 74 20.44 -13.37 20.62
C SER A 74 18.99 -12.88 20.60
N ALA A 75 18.07 -13.57 21.26
CA ALA A 75 16.66 -13.17 21.22
C ALA A 75 16.45 -11.69 21.64
N ALA A 76 17.36 -11.16 22.46
CA ALA A 76 17.47 -9.74 22.81
C ALA A 76 17.96 -8.85 21.66
N GLU A 77 19.02 -9.22 20.92
CA GLU A 77 19.47 -8.52 19.70
C GLU A 77 18.41 -8.53 18.61
N ALA A 78 17.82 -9.69 18.31
CA ALA A 78 16.75 -9.83 17.32
C ALA A 78 15.54 -8.94 17.68
N GLN A 79 15.19 -8.84 18.97
CA GLN A 79 14.18 -7.89 19.45
C GLN A 79 14.65 -6.43 19.29
N ARG A 80 15.89 -6.09 19.66
CA ARG A 80 16.45 -4.73 19.53
C ARG A 80 16.48 -4.26 18.08
N GLN A 81 16.88 -5.13 17.15
CA GLN A 81 16.85 -4.87 15.70
C GLN A 81 15.42 -4.67 15.19
N ALA A 82 14.46 -5.51 15.62
CA ALA A 82 13.05 -5.36 15.25
C ALA A 82 12.42 -4.07 15.80
N GLU A 83 12.81 -3.64 17.00
CA GLU A 83 12.39 -2.37 17.60
C GLU A 83 13.02 -1.16 16.88
N ALA A 84 14.33 -1.20 16.58
CA ALA A 84 15.01 -0.17 15.80
C ALA A 84 14.40 -0.02 14.40
N ALA A 85 14.17 -1.13 13.68
CA ALA A 85 13.50 -1.11 12.38
C ALA A 85 12.06 -0.55 12.48
N ARG A 86 11.34 -0.82 13.56
CA ARG A 86 10.01 -0.23 13.80
C ARG A 86 10.08 1.28 14.04
N GLN A 87 11.04 1.75 14.83
CA GLN A 87 11.24 3.19 15.10
C GLN A 87 11.64 3.93 13.83
N TYR A 88 12.61 3.41 13.06
CA TYR A 88 12.99 3.94 11.75
C TYR A 88 11.79 4.10 10.80
N ASN A 89 10.93 3.06 10.70
CA ASN A 89 9.73 3.14 9.88
C ASN A 89 8.74 4.21 10.36
N LEU A 90 8.60 4.44 11.67
CA LEU A 90 7.74 5.50 12.22
C LEU A 90 8.27 6.91 11.93
N ASP A 91 9.58 7.11 12.01
CA ASP A 91 10.23 8.38 11.67
C ASP A 91 10.07 8.72 10.18
N GLN A 92 10.34 7.74 9.30
CA GLN A 92 10.12 7.86 7.86
C GLN A 92 8.65 8.14 7.52
N ASP A 93 7.70 7.50 8.21
CA ASP A 93 6.27 7.77 8.07
C ASP A 93 5.90 9.21 8.51
N LEU A 94 6.49 9.70 9.59
CA LEU A 94 6.26 11.03 10.13
C LEU A 94 6.82 12.12 9.20
N ILE A 95 8.01 11.92 8.64
CA ILE A 95 8.59 12.80 7.62
C ILE A 95 7.70 12.79 6.37
N GLY A 96 7.32 11.61 5.86
CA GLY A 96 6.43 11.48 4.70
C GLY A 96 5.09 12.20 4.88
N ARG A 97 4.47 12.11 6.06
CA ARG A 97 3.22 12.85 6.37
C ARG A 97 3.43 14.36 6.43
N ARG A 98 4.56 14.85 6.96
CA ARG A 98 4.90 16.29 6.97
C ARG A 98 5.13 16.83 5.57
N LEU A 99 5.85 16.08 4.72
CA LEU A 99 6.07 16.46 3.32
C LEU A 99 4.78 16.38 2.48
N LEU A 100 3.89 15.42 2.75
CA LEU A 100 2.56 15.36 2.13
C LEU A 100 1.72 16.60 2.47
N PHE A 101 1.73 17.03 3.74
CA PHE A 101 1.06 18.26 4.16
C PHE A 101 1.68 19.51 3.51
N LEU A 102 3.03 19.61 3.51
CA LEU A 102 3.76 20.69 2.85
C LEU A 102 3.42 20.76 1.36
N GLY A 103 3.40 19.62 0.67
CA GLY A 103 3.03 19.50 -0.73
C GLY A 103 1.62 20.04 -0.99
N GLY A 104 0.62 19.62 -0.22
CA GLY A 104 -0.75 20.14 -0.37
C GLY A 104 -0.89 21.65 -0.10
N VAL A 105 -0.07 22.21 0.80
CA VAL A 105 -0.01 23.66 1.05
C VAL A 105 0.65 24.39 -0.13
N LEU A 106 1.80 23.92 -0.59
CA LEU A 106 2.53 24.48 -1.74
C LEU A 106 1.69 24.44 -3.02
N GLU A 107 1.03 23.31 -3.27
CA GLU A 107 0.10 23.11 -4.38
C GLU A 107 -1.02 24.16 -4.35
N THR A 108 -1.67 24.32 -3.19
CA THR A 108 -2.75 25.28 -2.96
C THR A 108 -2.31 26.73 -3.19
N VAL A 109 -1.11 27.09 -2.72
CA VAL A 109 -0.54 28.43 -2.87
C VAL A 109 -0.12 28.71 -4.32
N GLY A 110 0.54 27.74 -4.98
CA GLY A 110 1.02 27.88 -6.36
C GLY A 110 -0.10 28.15 -7.36
N ILE A 111 -1.22 27.42 -7.25
CA ILE A 111 -2.39 27.61 -8.14
C ILE A 111 -3.26 28.81 -7.77
N TRP A 112 -2.96 29.52 -6.66
CA TRP A 112 -3.91 30.43 -6.04
C TRP A 112 -4.33 31.61 -6.93
N GLY A 113 -3.39 32.26 -7.62
CA GLY A 113 -3.73 33.31 -8.58
C GLY A 113 -4.35 32.75 -9.86
N VAL A 114 -3.74 31.70 -10.41
CA VAL A 114 -4.07 31.15 -11.74
C VAL A 114 -5.52 30.62 -11.78
N ASN A 115 -5.97 29.93 -10.74
CA ASN A 115 -7.37 29.46 -10.66
C ASN A 115 -8.37 30.64 -10.43
N GLY A 116 -7.90 31.82 -10.01
CA GLY A 116 -8.69 33.06 -10.09
C GLY A 116 -8.94 33.51 -11.54
N MET A 117 -7.92 33.42 -12.40
CA MET A 117 -8.03 33.71 -13.84
C MET A 117 -8.98 32.72 -14.52
N ARG A 118 -8.86 31.44 -14.18
CA ARG A 118 -9.72 30.36 -14.67
C ARG A 118 -11.19 30.72 -14.48
N ASN A 119 -11.57 31.07 -13.25
CA ASN A 119 -12.93 31.44 -12.91
C ASN A 119 -13.42 32.70 -13.66
N ARG A 120 -12.52 33.65 -13.98
CA ARG A 120 -12.85 34.82 -14.83
C ARG A 120 -13.09 34.43 -16.29
N ILE A 121 -12.29 33.53 -16.87
CA ILE A 121 -12.49 33.00 -18.24
C ILE A 121 -13.79 32.17 -18.33
N LEU A 122 -14.13 31.41 -17.28
CA LEU A 122 -15.37 30.64 -17.23
C LEU A 122 -16.62 31.53 -17.11
N LEU A 123 -16.50 32.75 -16.57
CA LEU A 123 -17.60 33.66 -16.26
C LEU A 123 -17.79 34.81 -17.26
N TYR A 124 -16.71 35.48 -17.69
CA TYR A 124 -16.77 36.75 -18.43
C TYR A 124 -16.41 36.59 -19.91
N LYS A 125 -17.31 37.08 -20.78
CA LYS A 125 -17.15 37.14 -22.24
C LYS A 125 -15.87 37.86 -22.68
N GLN A 126 -15.41 38.86 -21.92
CA GLN A 126 -14.19 39.61 -22.23
C GLN A 126 -12.92 38.73 -22.10
N TYR A 127 -12.80 37.98 -20.99
CA TYR A 127 -11.69 37.07 -20.74
C TYR A 127 -11.73 35.83 -21.66
N ALA A 128 -12.91 35.44 -22.15
CA ALA A 128 -13.05 34.36 -23.14
C ALA A 128 -12.59 34.73 -24.56
N ARG A 129 -12.61 36.03 -24.92
CA ARG A 129 -12.34 36.53 -26.29
C ARG A 129 -10.91 37.01 -26.52
N VAL A 130 -10.23 37.49 -25.49
CA VAL A 130 -8.83 37.97 -25.59
C VAL A 130 -7.90 36.76 -25.75
N PRO A 131 -6.91 36.77 -26.66
CA PRO A 131 -5.98 35.65 -26.83
C PRO A 131 -5.14 35.43 -25.56
N PHE A 132 -4.69 34.20 -25.34
CA PHE A 132 -4.07 33.75 -24.08
C PHE A 132 -2.97 34.68 -23.52
N HIS A 133 -2.08 35.21 -24.38
CA HIS A 133 -1.03 36.15 -23.96
C HIS A 133 -1.60 37.47 -23.41
N GLY A 134 -2.66 37.99 -24.03
CA GLY A 134 -3.33 39.23 -23.64
C GLY A 134 -4.14 39.11 -22.34
N LEU A 135 -4.39 37.91 -21.81
CA LEU A 135 -5.08 37.72 -20.54
C LEU A 135 -4.31 38.35 -19.36
N TYR A 136 -2.98 38.29 -19.40
CA TYR A 136 -2.12 38.88 -18.38
C TYR A 136 -2.16 40.41 -18.41
N GLU A 137 -2.19 41.00 -19.61
CA GLU A 137 -2.31 42.45 -19.82
C GLU A 137 -3.71 42.95 -19.43
N LEU A 138 -4.76 42.24 -19.87
CA LEU A 138 -6.14 42.51 -19.47
C LEU A 138 -6.28 42.50 -17.94
N GLN A 139 -5.78 41.47 -17.28
CA GLN A 139 -5.83 41.38 -15.82
C GLN A 139 -5.06 42.52 -15.14
N ARG A 140 -3.85 42.83 -15.62
CA ARG A 140 -3.02 43.93 -15.09
C ARG A 140 -3.68 45.29 -15.27
N SER A 141 -4.41 45.50 -16.37
CA SER A 141 -5.14 46.75 -16.64
C SER A 141 -6.37 46.93 -15.73
N GLN A 142 -7.01 45.84 -15.30
CA GLN A 142 -8.18 45.89 -14.40
C GLN A 142 -7.80 45.92 -12.92
N GLN A 143 -6.76 45.20 -12.50
CA GLN A 143 -6.39 45.08 -11.08
C GLN A 143 -4.90 44.74 -10.91
N PRO A 144 -4.17 45.41 -10.00
CA PRO A 144 -2.79 45.05 -9.69
C PRO A 144 -2.68 43.65 -9.07
N TRP A 145 -1.57 42.96 -9.37
CA TRP A 145 -1.33 41.57 -8.96
C TRP A 145 -1.35 41.36 -7.44
N GLY A 146 -0.76 42.24 -6.63
CA GLY A 146 -0.66 42.06 -5.17
C GLY A 146 -2.01 41.90 -4.44
N PRO A 147 -3.02 42.77 -4.71
CA PRO A 147 -4.39 42.53 -4.26
C PRO A 147 -5.04 41.31 -4.90
N TYR A 148 -4.84 41.07 -6.20
CA TYR A 148 -5.42 39.93 -6.93
C TYR A 148 -5.05 38.58 -6.29
N PHE A 149 -3.76 38.31 -6.07
CA PHE A 149 -3.28 37.09 -5.41
C PHE A 149 -3.75 36.92 -3.96
N ARG A 150 -4.26 37.98 -3.31
CA ARG A 150 -4.82 37.89 -1.94
C ARG A 150 -6.34 37.79 -1.90
N THR A 151 -7.03 37.96 -3.04
CA THR A 151 -8.50 37.84 -3.10
C THR A 151 -8.97 36.45 -2.69
N GLY A 152 -10.03 36.38 -1.88
CA GLY A 152 -10.65 35.12 -1.45
C GLY A 152 -9.81 34.26 -0.49
N LEU A 153 -8.60 34.69 -0.08
CA LEU A 153 -7.69 33.85 0.71
C LEU A 153 -8.20 33.65 2.14
N GLY A 154 -8.69 34.73 2.79
CA GLY A 154 -9.24 34.66 4.14
C GLY A 154 -10.45 33.72 4.25
N SER A 155 -11.42 33.86 3.34
CA SER A 155 -12.59 32.98 3.26
C SER A 155 -12.24 31.52 2.98
N PHE A 156 -11.19 31.26 2.19
CA PHE A 156 -10.74 29.90 1.92
C PHE A 156 -10.01 29.29 3.12
N VAL A 157 -9.09 30.00 3.76
CA VAL A 157 -8.43 29.52 4.99
C VAL A 157 -9.46 29.24 6.08
N ALA A 158 -10.47 30.10 6.23
CA ALA A 158 -11.60 29.86 7.13
C ALA A 158 -12.41 28.61 6.74
N SER A 159 -12.69 28.41 5.44
CA SER A 159 -13.38 27.22 4.92
C SER A 159 -12.59 25.93 5.21
N CYS A 160 -11.29 25.93 4.96
CA CYS A 160 -10.40 24.81 5.25
C CYS A 160 -10.32 24.49 6.75
N ALA A 161 -10.12 25.52 7.59
CA ALA A 161 -10.08 25.35 9.04
C ALA A 161 -11.42 24.79 9.59
N LEU A 162 -12.55 25.28 9.08
CA LEU A 162 -13.87 24.79 9.44
C LEU A 162 -14.09 23.33 8.99
N GLY A 163 -13.57 22.95 7.81
CA GLY A 163 -13.58 21.57 7.33
C GLY A 163 -12.83 20.60 8.25
N GLN A 164 -11.67 21.01 8.81
CA GLN A 164 -10.92 20.22 9.78
C GLN A 164 -11.68 20.03 11.11
N VAL A 165 -12.30 21.10 11.63
CA VAL A 165 -13.08 21.04 12.88
C VAL A 165 -14.34 20.18 12.73
N SER A 166 -14.99 20.20 11.56
CA SER A 166 -16.27 19.53 11.29
C SER A 166 -16.28 18.03 11.61
N PHE A 167 -15.14 17.35 11.53
CA PHE A 167 -15.02 15.92 11.80
C PHE A 167 -15.32 15.53 13.26
N VAL A 168 -15.17 16.47 14.21
CA VAL A 168 -15.24 16.20 15.65
C VAL A 168 -16.61 16.54 16.26
N VAL A 169 -17.49 17.23 15.53
CA VAL A 169 -18.71 17.87 16.06
C VAL A 169 -19.96 17.02 15.78
N PRO A 170 -20.98 16.96 16.67
CA PRO A 170 -22.26 16.27 16.42
C PRO A 170 -23.01 16.72 15.15
N SER A 171 -23.87 15.84 14.63
CA SER A 171 -24.49 15.93 13.30
C SER A 171 -25.16 17.27 12.95
N ILE A 172 -25.86 17.91 13.91
CA ILE A 172 -26.49 19.22 13.68
C ILE A 172 -25.44 20.30 13.36
N ALA A 173 -24.34 20.29 14.10
CA ALA A 173 -23.23 21.20 13.87
C ALA A 173 -22.48 20.88 12.56
N GLN A 174 -22.45 19.62 12.11
CA GLN A 174 -21.92 19.27 10.79
C GLN A 174 -22.73 19.89 9.65
N TYR A 175 -24.06 19.92 9.74
CA TYR A 175 -24.91 20.62 8.76
C TYR A 175 -24.68 22.13 8.77
N LEU A 176 -24.65 22.76 9.95
CA LEU A 176 -24.36 24.19 10.07
C LEU A 176 -22.96 24.53 9.55
N SER A 177 -21.97 23.69 9.86
CA SER A 177 -20.60 23.83 9.40
C SER A 177 -20.48 23.71 7.89
N THR A 178 -21.13 22.70 7.28
CA THR A 178 -21.21 22.53 5.82
C THR A 178 -21.89 23.73 5.15
N TYR A 179 -22.94 24.27 5.77
CA TYR A 179 -23.64 25.46 5.27
C TYR A 179 -22.74 26.71 5.28
N VAL A 180 -22.00 26.95 6.37
CA VAL A 180 -21.02 28.05 6.47
C VAL A 180 -19.85 27.82 5.52
N GLN A 181 -19.33 26.60 5.40
CA GLN A 181 -18.27 26.23 4.47
C GLN A 181 -18.67 26.55 3.02
N LEU A 182 -19.87 26.15 2.60
CA LEU A 182 -20.41 26.40 1.26
C LEU A 182 -20.56 27.91 0.97
N HIS A 183 -20.98 28.70 1.96
CA HIS A 183 -21.03 30.16 1.85
C HIS A 183 -19.62 30.78 1.75
N LEU A 184 -18.64 30.27 2.49
CA LEU A 184 -17.25 30.73 2.39
C LEU A 184 -16.62 30.36 1.04
N GLU A 185 -16.88 29.17 0.51
CA GLU A 185 -16.48 28.74 -0.85
C GLU A 185 -17.11 29.63 -1.93
N LEU A 186 -18.39 29.99 -1.79
CA LEU A 186 -19.09 30.88 -2.73
C LEU A 186 -18.61 32.33 -2.65
N PHE A 187 -18.39 32.86 -1.43
CA PHE A 187 -17.84 34.20 -1.24
C PHE A 187 -16.41 34.30 -1.80
N HIS A 188 -15.59 33.28 -1.57
CA HIS A 188 -14.27 33.14 -2.19
C HIS A 188 -14.34 33.22 -3.73
N PHE A 189 -15.30 32.54 -4.36
CA PHE A 189 -15.54 32.64 -5.80
C PHE A 189 -15.92 34.07 -6.25
N PHE A 190 -16.84 34.73 -5.53
CA PHE A 190 -17.23 36.11 -5.83
C PHE A 190 -16.06 37.10 -5.70
N GLN A 191 -15.14 36.89 -4.75
CA GLN A 191 -13.96 37.75 -4.60
C GLN A 191 -12.93 37.56 -5.71
N ARG A 192 -12.67 36.30 -6.11
CA ARG A 192 -11.75 36.00 -7.23
C ARG A 192 -12.23 36.58 -8.55
N THR A 193 -13.52 36.46 -8.82
CA THR A 193 -14.15 37.02 -10.03
C THR A 193 -14.26 38.53 -9.98
N GLY A 194 -14.25 39.16 -8.80
CA GLY A 194 -14.40 40.60 -8.64
C GLY A 194 -15.85 41.07 -8.47
N ILE A 195 -16.79 40.13 -8.31
CA ILE A 195 -18.19 40.40 -7.96
C ILE A 195 -18.29 40.95 -6.53
N ALA A 196 -17.48 40.41 -5.61
CA ALA A 196 -17.36 40.89 -4.24
C ALA A 196 -16.05 41.68 -4.05
N PRO A 197 -16.06 42.74 -3.22
CA PRO A 197 -14.88 43.58 -3.03
C PRO A 197 -13.73 42.81 -2.37
N SER A 198 -12.52 43.04 -2.87
CA SER A 198 -11.26 42.44 -2.39
C SER A 198 -10.75 42.98 -1.05
N SER A 199 -11.35 44.07 -0.54
CA SER A 199 -10.93 44.74 0.70
C SER A 199 -11.36 44.03 1.99
N ARG A 200 -12.35 43.14 1.92
CA ARG A 200 -12.81 42.33 3.05
C ARG A 200 -12.17 40.94 2.95
N SER A 201 -11.66 40.38 4.03
CA SER A 201 -11.11 39.00 4.01
C SER A 201 -12.19 37.92 4.17
N LEU A 202 -13.33 38.28 4.76
CA LEU A 202 -14.45 37.41 5.11
C LEU A 202 -15.79 38.08 4.74
N PRO A 203 -16.86 37.29 4.51
CA PRO A 203 -18.20 37.82 4.30
C PRO A 203 -18.77 38.51 5.55
N SER A 204 -19.79 39.35 5.35
CA SER A 204 -20.58 39.88 6.47
C SER A 204 -21.41 38.76 7.11
N TRP A 205 -21.76 38.88 8.39
CA TRP A 205 -22.70 37.93 9.03
C TRP A 205 -24.05 37.83 8.30
N ARG A 206 -24.47 38.90 7.60
CA ARG A 206 -25.69 38.92 6.78
C ARG A 206 -25.61 37.94 5.61
N PHE A 207 -24.44 37.76 5.01
CA PHE A 207 -24.24 36.83 3.88
C PHE A 207 -24.77 35.41 4.17
N PHE A 208 -24.64 34.94 5.41
CA PHE A 208 -25.11 33.62 5.88
C PHE A 208 -26.60 33.57 6.26
N ILE A 209 -27.34 34.68 6.16
CA ILE A 209 -28.77 34.74 6.53
C ILE A 209 -29.57 34.89 5.24
N PRO A 210 -30.31 33.85 4.80
CA PRO A 210 -31.14 33.89 3.60
C PRO A 210 -32.07 35.10 3.58
N GLY A 211 -32.28 35.70 2.41
CA GLY A 211 -33.17 36.84 2.22
C GLY A 211 -32.57 38.22 2.57
N THR A 212 -31.50 38.31 3.36
CA THR A 212 -30.79 39.60 3.56
C THR A 212 -30.19 40.11 2.26
N SER A 213 -29.87 41.42 2.20
CA SER A 213 -29.25 42.07 1.02
C SER A 213 -28.04 41.31 0.48
N ASP A 214 -27.11 40.97 1.39
CA ASP A 214 -25.79 40.43 1.06
C ASP A 214 -25.84 38.94 0.71
N SER A 215 -26.91 38.22 1.08
CA SER A 215 -26.98 36.76 0.95
C SER A 215 -27.11 36.31 -0.52
N PRO A 216 -26.44 35.20 -0.92
CA PRO A 216 -26.62 34.59 -2.24
C PRO A 216 -28.00 33.93 -2.41
N ILE A 217 -28.76 33.73 -1.33
CA ILE A 217 -30.09 33.12 -1.37
C ILE A 217 -31.15 34.23 -1.27
N PRO A 218 -31.80 34.62 -2.39
CA PRO A 218 -32.89 35.58 -2.35
C PRO A 218 -34.14 34.94 -1.72
N ILE A 219 -34.79 35.68 -0.83
CA ILE A 219 -36.16 35.40 -0.38
C ILE A 219 -37.06 36.46 -1.04
N PRO A 220 -38.10 36.07 -1.80
CA PRO A 220 -39.09 37.00 -2.33
C PRO A 220 -39.87 37.67 -1.19
N HIS A 221 -40.31 38.91 -1.42
CA HIS A 221 -41.16 39.64 -0.48
C HIS A 221 -42.38 38.81 -0.08
N LEU A 222 -42.83 38.97 1.17
CA LEU A 222 -44.01 38.29 1.70
C LEU A 222 -45.23 38.55 0.78
N PRO A 223 -46.07 37.54 0.53
CA PRO A 223 -47.22 37.70 -0.35
C PRO A 223 -48.21 38.70 0.25
N THR A 224 -48.76 39.58 -0.60
CA THR A 224 -49.73 40.61 -0.18
C THR A 224 -51.07 40.03 0.28
N SER A 225 -51.35 38.77 -0.03
CA SER A 225 -52.47 38.01 0.51
C SER A 225 -52.02 36.62 0.97
N PHE A 226 -52.51 36.20 2.14
CA PHE A 226 -52.29 34.84 2.68
C PHE A 226 -53.26 33.82 2.06
N SER A 227 -53.63 33.99 0.79
CA SER A 227 -54.42 33.01 0.04
C SER A 227 -53.58 31.75 -0.22
N ARG A 228 -54.22 30.60 -0.45
CA ARG A 228 -53.50 29.36 -0.79
C ARG A 228 -52.65 29.54 -2.06
N GLU A 229 -53.17 30.28 -3.04
CA GLU A 229 -52.48 30.61 -4.28
C GLU A 229 -51.27 31.51 -4.04
N GLY A 230 -51.43 32.60 -3.28
CA GLY A 230 -50.34 33.52 -2.93
C GLY A 230 -49.23 32.83 -2.12
N LEU A 231 -49.59 31.92 -1.21
CA LEU A 231 -48.64 31.11 -0.46
C LEU A 231 -47.89 30.12 -1.37
N LEU A 232 -48.58 29.42 -2.28
CA LEU A 232 -47.95 28.50 -3.24
C LEU A 232 -47.03 29.25 -4.21
N GLN A 233 -47.44 30.42 -4.71
CA GLN A 233 -46.62 31.27 -5.58
C GLN A 233 -45.38 31.79 -4.82
N TRP A 234 -45.52 32.17 -3.55
CA TRP A 234 -44.39 32.56 -2.71
C TRP A 234 -43.43 31.41 -2.46
N ILE A 235 -43.92 30.21 -2.08
CA ILE A 235 -43.10 29.01 -1.90
C ILE A 235 -42.38 28.63 -3.21
N GLY A 236 -43.07 28.67 -4.35
CA GLY A 236 -42.48 28.44 -5.67
C GLY A 236 -41.38 29.45 -6.00
N SER A 237 -41.59 30.72 -5.63
CA SER A 237 -40.61 31.79 -5.82
C SER A 237 -39.39 31.66 -4.88
N VAL A 238 -39.58 31.21 -3.64
CA VAL A 238 -38.50 30.84 -2.71
C VAL A 238 -37.71 29.66 -3.29
N ALA A 239 -38.39 28.61 -3.73
CA ALA A 239 -37.76 27.44 -4.32
C ALA A 239 -36.92 27.81 -5.55
N LEU A 240 -37.49 28.53 -6.51
CA LEU A 240 -36.77 29.05 -7.68
C LEU A 240 -35.58 29.95 -7.30
N GLY A 241 -35.73 30.80 -6.28
CA GLY A 241 -34.65 31.61 -5.74
C GLY A 241 -33.49 30.80 -5.14
N THR A 242 -33.79 29.66 -4.53
CA THR A 242 -32.76 28.75 -3.98
C THR A 242 -32.06 27.87 -5.05
N VAL A 243 -32.63 27.71 -6.25
CA VAL A 243 -32.08 26.80 -7.29
C VAL A 243 -30.60 27.04 -7.62
N PRO A 244 -30.10 28.27 -7.84
CA PRO A 244 -28.68 28.48 -8.16
C PRO A 244 -27.74 28.03 -7.03
N PHE A 245 -28.14 28.26 -5.77
CA PHE A 245 -27.39 27.86 -4.59
C PHE A 245 -27.43 26.34 -4.37
N ALA A 246 -28.60 25.71 -4.55
CA ALA A 246 -28.74 24.26 -4.52
C ALA A 246 -27.95 23.58 -5.65
N GLY A 247 -27.90 24.20 -6.84
CA GLY A 247 -27.06 23.77 -7.96
C GLY A 247 -25.56 23.87 -7.65
N PHE A 248 -25.13 24.92 -6.95
CA PHE A 248 -23.75 25.03 -6.46
C PHE A 248 -23.40 23.95 -5.44
N TYR A 249 -24.29 23.70 -4.46
CA TYR A 249 -24.12 22.59 -3.52
C TYR A 249 -24.02 21.23 -4.23
N LEU A 250 -24.97 20.93 -5.13
CA LEU A 250 -24.96 19.69 -5.91
C LEU A 250 -23.68 19.54 -6.75
N PHE A 251 -23.22 20.62 -7.38
CA PHE A 251 -21.94 20.63 -8.10
C PHE A 251 -20.76 20.30 -7.17
N THR A 252 -20.67 20.92 -5.98
CA THR A 252 -19.57 20.59 -5.05
C THR A 252 -19.62 19.13 -4.58
N MET A 253 -20.81 18.56 -4.37
CA MET A 253 -20.97 17.13 -4.07
C MET A 253 -20.51 16.23 -5.23
N VAL A 254 -21.00 16.49 -6.44
CA VAL A 254 -20.64 15.70 -7.64
C VAL A 254 -19.16 15.82 -7.94
N ASN A 255 -18.57 17.01 -7.84
CA ASN A 255 -17.15 17.25 -8.04
C ASN A 255 -16.30 16.52 -6.98
N ARG A 256 -16.66 16.58 -5.69
CA ARG A 256 -15.96 15.83 -4.62
C ARG A 256 -16.03 14.32 -4.85
N TRP A 257 -17.18 13.79 -5.26
CA TRP A 257 -17.35 12.37 -5.62
C TRP A 257 -16.50 12.01 -6.84
N PHE A 258 -16.58 12.80 -7.92
CA PHE A 258 -15.87 12.55 -9.18
C PHE A 258 -14.35 12.57 -8.97
N MET A 259 -13.82 13.62 -8.33
CA MET A 259 -12.40 13.73 -8.00
C MET A 259 -11.89 12.55 -7.16
N ARG A 260 -12.68 12.08 -6.18
CA ARG A 260 -12.30 10.90 -5.37
C ARG A 260 -12.17 9.63 -6.20
N ASN A 261 -13.10 9.39 -7.13
CA ASN A 261 -13.05 8.22 -8.02
C ASN A 261 -11.91 8.35 -9.04
N LEU A 262 -11.73 9.54 -9.63
CA LEU A 262 -10.66 9.81 -10.58
C LEU A 262 -9.27 9.65 -9.96
N ARG A 263 -9.08 10.17 -8.73
CA ARG A 263 -7.88 9.96 -7.92
C ARG A 263 -7.60 8.48 -7.68
N PHE A 264 -8.62 7.71 -7.30
CA PHE A 264 -8.48 6.28 -7.07
C PHE A 264 -8.03 5.55 -8.35
N PHE A 265 -8.65 5.85 -9.48
CA PHE A 265 -8.28 5.31 -10.79
C PHE A 265 -6.84 5.68 -11.21
N VAL A 266 -6.48 6.97 -11.15
CA VAL A 266 -5.12 7.41 -11.49
C VAL A 266 -4.08 6.78 -10.57
N LEU A 267 -4.33 6.74 -9.26
CA LEU A 267 -3.43 6.10 -8.30
C LEU A 267 -3.30 4.59 -8.55
N GLN A 268 -4.32 3.90 -9.08
CA GLN A 268 -4.23 2.49 -9.48
C GLN A 268 -3.39 2.28 -10.75
N SER A 269 -3.38 3.26 -11.67
CA SER A 269 -2.58 3.21 -12.90
C SER A 269 -1.10 3.59 -12.70
N LEU A 270 -0.77 4.29 -11.60
CA LEU A 270 0.61 4.65 -11.29
C LEU A 270 1.40 3.48 -10.68
N PRO A 271 2.70 3.34 -10.99
CA PRO A 271 3.56 2.37 -10.32
C PRO A 271 3.63 2.70 -8.82
N ARG A 272 3.53 1.66 -7.99
CA ARG A 272 3.67 1.78 -6.53
C ARG A 272 4.71 0.77 -6.03
N PRO A 273 5.44 1.08 -4.95
CA PRO A 273 6.18 0.08 -4.19
C PRO A 273 5.17 -0.87 -3.52
N TYR A 274 4.72 -1.87 -4.27
CA TYR A 274 3.78 -2.87 -3.78
C TYR A 274 4.57 -4.06 -3.29
N ASN A 275 4.74 -4.16 -1.97
CA ASN A 275 4.97 -5.47 -1.38
C ASN A 275 3.69 -6.28 -1.60
N PRO A 276 3.76 -7.50 -2.18
CA PRO A 276 2.65 -8.42 -2.10
C PRO A 276 2.22 -8.52 -0.63
N PRO A 277 0.93 -8.36 -0.29
CA PRO A 277 0.47 -8.62 1.07
C PRO A 277 0.91 -10.04 1.35
N LYS A 278 1.84 -10.25 2.32
CA LYS A 278 2.46 -11.55 2.61
C LYS A 278 1.34 -12.58 2.53
N ARG A 279 1.27 -13.31 1.42
CA ARG A 279 0.20 -14.28 1.18
C ARG A 279 0.41 -15.20 2.35
N ARG A 280 -0.51 -15.17 3.34
CA ARG A 280 -0.37 -15.98 4.54
C ARG A 280 -0.21 -17.37 3.96
N GLN A 281 1.03 -17.86 3.95
CA GLN A 281 1.24 -19.27 3.70
C GLN A 281 0.36 -19.85 4.79
N PRO A 282 -0.70 -20.61 4.44
CA PRO A 282 -1.40 -21.34 5.48
C PRO A 282 -0.28 -22.03 6.24
N LEU A 283 -0.36 -22.07 7.58
CA LEU A 283 0.51 -22.97 8.32
C LEU A 283 0.17 -24.34 7.74
N ARG A 284 0.94 -24.74 6.73
CA ARG A 284 0.98 -26.07 6.19
C ARG A 284 1.80 -26.76 7.23
N GLU A 285 1.06 -27.06 8.30
CA GLU A 285 1.27 -28.11 9.27
C GLU A 285 2.47 -28.92 8.81
N ILE A 286 3.57 -28.78 9.57
CA ILE A 286 4.84 -29.46 9.33
C ILE A 286 4.55 -30.94 9.53
N GLN A 287 3.90 -31.53 8.52
CA GLN A 287 3.50 -32.89 8.48
C GLN A 287 4.80 -33.63 8.20
N PRO A 288 5.33 -34.41 9.17
CA PRO A 288 6.59 -35.08 8.97
C PRO A 288 6.51 -35.91 7.69
N PRO A 289 7.57 -35.94 6.87
CA PRO A 289 7.53 -36.53 5.55
C PRO A 289 6.99 -37.96 5.65
N GLN A 290 5.86 -38.23 4.99
CA GLN A 290 5.34 -39.58 4.94
C GLN A 290 6.39 -40.47 4.25
N PRO A 291 6.78 -41.60 4.86
CA PRO A 291 7.72 -42.50 4.23
C PRO A 291 7.15 -43.02 2.90
N PRO A 292 7.99 -43.22 1.88
CA PRO A 292 7.53 -43.68 0.58
C PRO A 292 6.79 -45.03 0.70
N PRO A 293 5.75 -45.27 -0.11
CA PRO A 293 5.04 -46.54 -0.10
C PRO A 293 6.01 -47.67 -0.46
N VAL A 294 6.15 -48.64 0.44
CA VAL A 294 6.99 -49.82 0.21
C VAL A 294 6.44 -50.59 -0.99
N ALA A 295 7.19 -50.57 -2.09
CA ALA A 295 6.86 -51.34 -3.28
C ALA A 295 7.08 -52.83 -2.98
N SER A 296 6.00 -53.57 -2.75
CA SER A 296 6.05 -55.04 -2.64
C SER A 296 6.52 -55.65 -3.96
N THR A 297 7.81 -55.99 -4.05
CA THR A 297 8.39 -56.64 -5.23
C THR A 297 7.89 -58.09 -5.32
N THR A 298 6.82 -58.31 -6.08
CA THR A 298 6.37 -59.66 -6.44
C THR A 298 7.39 -60.28 -7.39
N VAL A 299 8.20 -61.20 -6.87
CA VAL A 299 9.17 -61.98 -7.66
C VAL A 299 8.40 -62.88 -8.63
N SER A 300 8.58 -62.65 -9.94
CA SER A 300 8.07 -63.52 -10.99
C SER A 300 9.24 -64.28 -11.64
N LEU A 301 9.15 -65.61 -11.70
CA LEU A 301 10.18 -66.44 -12.32
C LEU A 301 10.16 -66.30 -13.86
N PRO A 302 11.33 -66.41 -14.53
CA PRO A 302 11.39 -66.41 -15.99
C PRO A 302 11.09 -67.80 -16.59
N PRO A 303 10.38 -67.89 -17.73
CA PRO A 303 10.37 -69.07 -18.59
C PRO A 303 11.62 -69.14 -19.50
N PRO A 304 11.99 -70.32 -20.03
CA PRO A 304 13.23 -70.53 -20.78
C PRO A 304 13.18 -70.09 -22.25
N ALA A 305 14.35 -70.02 -22.88
CA ALA A 305 14.59 -69.37 -24.17
C ALA A 305 14.46 -70.28 -25.42
N GLU A 306 14.10 -69.64 -26.55
CA GLU A 306 14.30 -70.12 -27.93
C GLU A 306 14.70 -68.88 -28.77
N VAL A 307 15.99 -68.63 -28.98
CA VAL A 307 16.78 -69.00 -30.18
C VAL A 307 16.30 -68.34 -31.49
N ALA A 308 17.00 -67.24 -31.82
CA ALA A 308 17.43 -66.74 -33.14
C ALA A 308 16.55 -66.95 -34.41
N VAL A 309 16.42 -65.89 -35.22
CA VAL A 309 17.21 -65.75 -36.47
C VAL A 309 17.38 -64.27 -36.83
N GLU A 310 18.59 -63.91 -37.20
CA GLU A 310 19.09 -62.63 -37.70
C GLU A 310 18.79 -62.45 -39.19
N HIS A 311 18.40 -61.25 -39.67
CA HIS A 311 18.64 -60.78 -41.06
C HIS A 311 18.52 -59.25 -41.18
N GLN A 312 19.68 -58.58 -41.28
CA GLN A 312 19.90 -57.37 -42.10
C GLN A 312 20.12 -57.80 -43.58
N PRO A 313 20.35 -56.92 -44.60
CA PRO A 313 20.55 -55.45 -44.57
C PRO A 313 19.82 -54.68 -45.73
N GLN A 314 20.20 -53.40 -45.90
CA GLN A 314 20.44 -52.68 -47.18
C GLN A 314 19.55 -51.46 -47.58
N THR A 315 20.25 -50.32 -47.63
CA THR A 315 20.29 -49.29 -48.70
C THR A 315 19.05 -48.51 -49.12
N GLY A 316 19.20 -47.18 -49.08
CA GLY A 316 19.23 -46.42 -50.35
C GLY A 316 18.29 -45.22 -50.45
N PRO A 317 18.61 -44.20 -51.28
CA PRO A 317 18.15 -42.82 -51.06
C PRO A 317 17.18 -42.28 -52.14
N ASP A 318 17.01 -40.94 -52.15
CA ASP A 318 16.09 -40.10 -52.95
C ASP A 318 14.59 -40.20 -52.59
N GLY A 319 13.78 -39.14 -52.72
CA GLY A 319 14.05 -37.76 -53.15
C GLY A 319 12.78 -37.08 -53.69
N SER A 320 12.71 -35.73 -53.64
CA SER A 320 11.57 -34.87 -54.07
C SER A 320 10.36 -34.82 -53.10
N ARG A 321 9.95 -33.68 -52.52
CA ARG A 321 9.46 -32.39 -53.09
C ARG A 321 8.05 -32.50 -53.70
N VAL A 322 7.07 -31.80 -53.10
CA VAL A 322 5.96 -31.01 -53.72
C VAL A 322 5.05 -30.41 -52.62
N GLU A 323 4.98 -29.08 -52.56
CA GLU A 323 3.80 -28.28 -52.18
C GLU A 323 2.97 -28.02 -53.47
N PRO A 324 1.66 -27.64 -53.48
CA PRO A 324 1.00 -26.75 -52.49
C PRO A 324 -0.53 -26.92 -52.23
N ALA A 325 -1.07 -26.06 -51.35
CA ALA A 325 -2.36 -25.33 -51.37
C ALA A 325 -3.75 -26.00 -51.58
N GLY A 326 -4.74 -25.50 -50.82
CA GLY A 326 -6.19 -25.75 -50.95
C GLY A 326 -6.86 -25.95 -49.58
N ASN A 327 -7.32 -24.93 -48.85
CA ASN A 327 -8.44 -24.00 -49.09
C ASN A 327 -9.82 -24.68 -49.18
N GLU A 328 -10.63 -24.61 -48.11
CA GLU A 328 -12.09 -24.40 -48.20
C GLU A 328 -12.75 -24.15 -46.83
N ASN A 329 -13.74 -23.26 -46.83
CA ASN A 329 -14.68 -22.88 -45.76
C ASN A 329 -16.01 -22.65 -46.49
N PRO A 330 -17.20 -23.08 -45.99
CA PRO A 330 -18.15 -22.03 -45.55
C PRO A 330 -19.29 -22.45 -44.56
N ALA A 331 -19.82 -21.43 -43.83
CA ALA A 331 -21.26 -21.08 -43.59
C ALA A 331 -22.31 -22.09 -43.01
N HIS A 332 -23.47 -21.72 -42.45
CA HIS A 332 -23.93 -20.59 -41.57
C HIS A 332 -25.35 -20.99 -40.94
N PRO A 333 -26.33 -20.12 -40.50
CA PRO A 333 -27.23 -20.38 -39.34
C PRO A 333 -28.71 -20.73 -39.70
N PRO A 334 -29.73 -20.69 -38.78
CA PRO A 334 -30.48 -19.43 -38.44
C PRO A 334 -31.27 -19.30 -37.07
N ASP A 335 -31.66 -18.05 -36.71
CA ASP A 335 -32.89 -17.44 -36.09
C ASP A 335 -33.72 -18.09 -34.91
N VAL A 336 -34.29 -17.46 -33.84
CA VAL A 336 -34.96 -16.13 -33.51
C VAL A 336 -36.52 -16.16 -33.73
N PRO A 337 -37.50 -15.56 -32.93
CA PRO A 337 -37.52 -14.51 -31.85
C PRO A 337 -38.46 -14.73 -30.58
N GLY A 338 -38.72 -13.70 -29.72
CA GLY A 338 -39.87 -13.61 -28.74
C GLY A 338 -39.77 -12.54 -27.59
N TYR A 339 -40.88 -11.89 -27.13
CA TYR A 339 -40.88 -10.63 -26.30
C TYR A 339 -41.85 -10.64 -25.04
N PRO A 340 -42.17 -9.54 -24.29
CA PRO A 340 -42.17 -9.38 -22.79
C PRO A 340 -43.59 -9.51 -22.11
N PRO A 341 -44.00 -8.92 -20.93
CA PRO A 341 -43.36 -8.09 -19.85
C PRO A 341 -43.80 -8.38 -18.35
N GLY A 342 -43.41 -7.52 -17.36
CA GLY A 342 -44.13 -7.39 -16.04
C GLY A 342 -43.38 -6.86 -14.79
N HIS A 343 -44.00 -5.96 -14.01
CA HIS A 343 -43.61 -5.37 -12.68
C HIS A 343 -44.19 -6.19 -11.47
N PRO A 344 -44.13 -5.75 -10.17
CA PRO A 344 -43.08 -5.17 -9.30
C PRO A 344 -42.99 -5.85 -7.88
N GLY A 345 -42.18 -5.36 -6.93
CA GLY A 345 -42.30 -5.78 -5.50
C GLY A 345 -41.29 -5.20 -4.47
N HIS A 346 -41.79 -4.68 -3.34
CA HIS A 346 -41.00 -4.17 -2.18
C HIS A 346 -40.80 -5.25 -1.09
N PRO A 347 -39.92 -5.04 -0.08
CA PRO A 347 -39.63 -6.01 0.99
C PRO A 347 -40.40 -5.74 2.31
N PRO A 348 -40.60 -6.77 3.15
CA PRO A 348 -40.69 -6.67 4.61
C PRO A 348 -39.36 -7.10 5.27
N GLY A 349 -38.99 -6.73 6.49
CA GLY A 349 -39.73 -6.04 7.55
C GLY A 349 -39.33 -6.64 8.92
N HIS A 350 -38.59 -5.90 9.74
CA HIS A 350 -38.17 -6.36 11.08
C HIS A 350 -39.33 -6.36 12.09
N PRO A 351 -39.45 -7.40 12.95
CA PRO A 351 -40.19 -7.33 14.22
C PRO A 351 -39.27 -7.06 15.46
N PRO A 352 -39.84 -6.70 16.62
CA PRO A 352 -39.15 -5.90 17.67
C PRO A 352 -38.64 -6.68 18.91
N PRO A 353 -37.88 -6.02 19.83
CA PRO A 353 -37.32 -6.64 21.04
C PRO A 353 -38.12 -6.39 22.34
N PRO A 354 -37.96 -7.26 23.35
CA PRO A 354 -38.14 -6.91 24.78
C PRO A 354 -36.95 -7.47 25.65
N PRO A 355 -36.90 -7.32 27.00
CA PRO A 355 -36.25 -6.14 27.58
C PRO A 355 -35.28 -6.38 28.80
N SER A 356 -34.41 -5.39 29.03
CA SER A 356 -33.85 -4.91 30.34
C SER A 356 -33.24 -5.86 31.41
N ASN A 357 -31.89 -5.80 31.53
CA ASN A 357 -31.05 -5.59 32.74
C ASN A 357 -31.10 -6.60 33.94
N PRO A 358 -30.11 -6.65 34.88
CA PRO A 358 -29.02 -5.69 35.16
C PRO A 358 -27.61 -6.38 35.31
N PRO A 359 -26.60 -5.89 36.09
CA PRO A 359 -25.22 -5.76 35.61
C PRO A 359 -24.26 -6.88 36.04
N ARG A 360 -23.18 -7.11 35.28
CA ARG A 360 -22.02 -7.90 35.76
C ARG A 360 -20.67 -7.38 35.27
N ALA A 361 -19.78 -7.25 36.23
CA ALA A 361 -18.43 -6.68 36.18
C ALA A 361 -17.55 -7.09 35.00
N ASP A 362 -16.86 -6.11 34.43
CA ASP A 362 -15.70 -6.32 33.56
C ASP A 362 -14.52 -6.89 34.36
N PRO A 363 -13.92 -8.03 33.96
CA PRO A 363 -12.63 -8.45 34.47
C PRO A 363 -11.52 -7.58 33.87
N VAL A 364 -10.96 -6.70 34.71
CA VAL A 364 -9.77 -5.90 34.41
C VAL A 364 -8.66 -6.77 33.82
N ARG A 365 -8.21 -6.42 32.61
CA ARG A 365 -7.08 -7.02 31.91
C ARG A 365 -5.77 -6.75 32.68
N ARG A 366 -5.42 -7.63 33.62
CA ARG A 366 -4.13 -7.54 34.32
C ARG A 366 -2.98 -7.76 33.34
N GLN A 367 -2.07 -6.78 33.31
CA GLN A 367 -0.71 -6.97 32.85
C GLN A 367 0.03 -7.80 33.89
N SER A 368 0.66 -8.90 33.48
CA SER A 368 1.62 -9.63 34.31
C SER A 368 3.02 -9.04 34.09
N LEU A 369 3.44 -8.21 35.03
CA LEU A 369 4.86 -7.89 35.22
C LEU A 369 5.58 -9.20 35.56
N VAL A 370 6.64 -9.52 34.81
CA VAL A 370 7.57 -10.59 35.18
C VAL A 370 8.40 -10.08 36.36
N SER A 371 8.14 -10.60 37.56
CA SER A 371 9.00 -10.34 38.70
C SER A 371 10.20 -11.28 38.66
N VAL A 372 11.39 -10.73 38.54
CA VAL A 372 12.63 -11.44 38.86
C VAL A 372 12.55 -11.86 40.34
N ARG A 373 12.69 -13.17 40.58
CA ARG A 373 12.99 -13.71 41.89
C ARG A 373 13.89 -14.92 41.70
N GLU A 374 15.10 -14.81 42.22
CA GLU A 374 16.00 -15.95 42.42
C GLU A 374 15.35 -16.90 43.43
N ASP A 375 15.29 -18.19 43.12
CA ASP A 375 15.32 -19.26 44.11
C ASP A 375 15.90 -20.51 43.43
N GLU A 376 16.88 -21.11 44.10
CA GLU A 376 17.86 -22.07 43.60
C GLU A 376 17.37 -23.52 43.80
N PHE A 377 16.95 -24.21 42.73
CA PHE A 377 16.89 -25.68 42.69
C PHE A 377 16.93 -26.18 41.23
N ALA A 378 18.03 -26.84 40.85
CA ALA A 378 18.11 -27.58 39.59
C ALA A 378 17.29 -28.88 39.69
N SER A 379 16.30 -29.03 38.81
CA SER A 379 15.49 -30.24 38.62
C SER A 379 15.82 -30.81 37.24
N ASP A 380 16.42 -32.01 37.22
CA ASP A 380 17.06 -32.62 36.04
C ASP A 380 16.07 -33.44 35.18
N ASP A 381 14.95 -32.81 34.77
CA ASP A 381 13.79 -33.49 34.17
C ASP A 381 13.32 -32.90 32.81
N GLU A 382 14.16 -32.11 32.13
CA GLU A 382 13.85 -31.51 30.81
C GLU A 382 14.81 -31.96 29.67
N GLU A 383 15.19 -33.25 29.60
CA GLU A 383 15.80 -33.87 28.39
C GLU A 383 14.85 -34.86 27.67
N GLN A 384 13.73 -34.33 27.14
CA GLN A 384 12.93 -35.04 26.13
C GLN A 384 12.56 -34.15 24.93
N ASP A 385 13.26 -33.04 24.71
CA ASP A 385 13.26 -32.38 23.40
C ASP A 385 14.38 -32.95 22.54
N GLY A 386 13.99 -33.65 21.48
CA GLY A 386 14.93 -34.29 20.57
C GLY A 386 15.62 -33.24 19.71
N VAL A 387 16.87 -32.89 20.05
CA VAL A 387 17.76 -32.12 19.17
C VAL A 387 17.97 -32.91 17.88
N SER A 388 17.12 -32.65 16.88
CA SER A 388 17.24 -33.18 15.54
C SER A 388 18.34 -32.43 14.80
N ALA A 389 19.58 -32.60 15.26
CA ALA A 389 20.75 -32.13 14.54
C ALA A 389 20.75 -32.81 13.16
N THR A 390 20.53 -32.01 12.11
CA THR A 390 20.80 -32.42 10.74
C THR A 390 22.31 -32.52 10.57
N LEU A 391 22.88 -33.62 11.05
CA LEU A 391 24.24 -34.02 10.74
C LEU A 391 24.36 -34.11 9.22
N ILE A 392 25.05 -33.15 8.62
CA ILE A 392 25.41 -33.17 7.21
C ILE A 392 26.51 -34.23 7.07
N SER A 393 26.09 -35.49 6.91
CA SER A 393 26.98 -36.55 6.48
C SER A 393 27.40 -36.24 5.05
N PHE A 394 28.61 -35.72 4.87
CA PHE A 394 29.26 -35.70 3.57
C PHE A 394 29.47 -37.14 3.13
N ASP A 395 28.59 -37.62 2.26
CA ASP A 395 28.75 -38.91 1.60
C ASP A 395 29.89 -38.78 0.58
N VAL A 396 31.11 -38.96 1.08
CA VAL A 396 32.32 -39.04 0.25
C VAL A 396 32.29 -40.41 -0.40
N GLU A 397 31.54 -40.52 -1.50
CA GLU A 397 31.64 -41.66 -2.40
C GLU A 397 33.11 -41.83 -2.79
N ALA A 398 33.74 -42.88 -2.26
CA ALA A 398 35.06 -43.32 -2.66
C ALA A 398 34.97 -43.88 -4.09
N THR A 399 34.90 -42.96 -5.05
CA THR A 399 34.89 -43.26 -6.48
C THR A 399 36.27 -43.79 -6.86
N GLU A 400 36.36 -45.11 -6.89
CA GLU A 400 37.54 -45.84 -7.30
C GLU A 400 37.96 -45.37 -8.72
N SER A 401 39.24 -45.07 -8.85
CA SER A 401 39.85 -44.35 -9.96
C SER A 401 39.41 -44.83 -11.34
N THR A 402 38.80 -43.94 -12.13
CA THR A 402 38.85 -44.01 -13.60
C THR A 402 39.37 -42.69 -14.15
N ASP A 403 40.56 -42.75 -14.76
CA ASP A 403 41.21 -41.62 -15.41
C ASP A 403 40.29 -40.94 -16.44
N THR A 404 39.88 -39.70 -16.16
CA THR A 404 39.59 -38.72 -17.22
C THR A 404 40.09 -37.34 -16.80
N THR A 405 41.05 -36.83 -17.56
CA THR A 405 41.71 -35.55 -17.32
C THR A 405 40.75 -34.37 -17.42
N MET A 406 40.47 -33.73 -16.29
CA MET A 406 40.06 -32.32 -16.21
C MET A 406 40.85 -31.67 -15.06
N PRO A 407 41.75 -30.70 -15.32
CA PRO A 407 42.58 -30.11 -14.29
C PRO A 407 41.72 -29.29 -13.31
N GLY A 408 42.00 -29.47 -12.02
CA GLY A 408 41.14 -28.96 -10.95
C GLY A 408 41.02 -27.43 -10.92
N VAL A 409 39.82 -26.94 -11.20
CA VAL A 409 39.36 -25.62 -10.76
C VAL A 409 38.81 -25.78 -9.34
N TRP A 410 39.72 -25.73 -8.36
CA TRP A 410 39.35 -25.65 -6.93
C TRP A 410 38.97 -24.21 -6.59
N SER A 411 37.97 -23.67 -7.30
CA SER A 411 37.35 -22.40 -6.93
C SER A 411 36.54 -22.62 -5.67
N ALA A 412 36.95 -21.99 -4.56
CA ALA A 412 36.10 -21.72 -3.41
C ALA A 412 35.04 -20.64 -3.75
N GLU A 413 34.41 -20.75 -4.92
CA GLU A 413 33.13 -20.10 -5.16
C GLU A 413 32.15 -20.74 -4.17
N LEU A 414 31.76 -19.96 -3.17
CA LEU A 414 30.55 -20.17 -2.37
C LEU A 414 29.40 -20.44 -3.35
N ARG A 415 29.12 -21.71 -3.63
CA ARG A 415 27.93 -22.11 -4.37
C ARG A 415 26.76 -21.69 -3.49
N PRO A 416 25.98 -20.65 -3.85
CA PRO A 416 24.86 -20.25 -3.03
C PRO A 416 23.96 -21.47 -2.87
N ASN A 417 23.71 -21.81 -1.61
CA ASN A 417 23.10 -23.08 -1.22
C ASN A 417 21.83 -23.30 -2.05
N VAL A 418 21.59 -24.49 -2.60
CA VAL A 418 20.44 -24.67 -3.52
C VAL A 418 19.09 -24.49 -2.79
N SER A 419 19.11 -24.68 -1.46
CA SER A 419 18.10 -24.22 -0.51
C SER A 419 17.92 -22.70 -0.51
N ASP A 420 19.00 -21.93 -0.41
CA ASP A 420 18.98 -20.47 -0.39
C ASP A 420 18.63 -19.88 -1.75
N LEU A 421 19.08 -20.46 -2.87
CA LEU A 421 18.60 -20.09 -4.20
C LEU A 421 17.09 -20.32 -4.33
N ARG A 422 16.52 -21.36 -3.70
CA ARG A 422 15.07 -21.61 -3.71
C ARG A 422 14.31 -20.74 -2.71
N ALA A 423 14.95 -20.29 -1.62
CA ALA A 423 14.40 -19.30 -0.69
C ALA A 423 14.43 -17.88 -1.30
N LEU A 424 15.55 -17.47 -1.89
CA LEU A 424 15.76 -16.19 -2.56
C LEU A 424 14.94 -16.08 -3.86
N ALA A 425 14.83 -17.15 -4.66
CA ALA A 425 13.91 -17.17 -5.82
C ALA A 425 12.42 -17.09 -5.41
N GLY A 426 12.10 -17.29 -4.13
CA GLY A 426 10.78 -17.03 -3.54
C GLY A 426 10.65 -15.69 -2.81
N GLN A 427 11.75 -14.98 -2.55
CA GLN A 427 11.76 -13.65 -1.96
C GLN A 427 11.72 -12.60 -3.07
N GLU A 428 10.51 -12.28 -3.53
CA GLU A 428 10.29 -11.08 -4.35
C GLU A 428 10.92 -9.85 -3.65
N PRO A 429 11.58 -8.94 -4.40
CA PRO A 429 12.31 -7.81 -3.84
C PRO A 429 11.38 -6.96 -2.97
N ARG A 430 11.62 -7.00 -1.66
CA ARG A 430 10.73 -6.40 -0.66
C ARG A 430 11.01 -4.91 -0.53
N TYR A 431 10.35 -4.11 -1.37
CA TYR A 431 10.43 -2.66 -1.34
C TYR A 431 10.13 -2.09 0.07
N ARG A 432 10.89 -1.07 0.49
CA ARG A 432 10.59 -0.32 1.72
C ARG A 432 9.28 0.45 1.54
N ASP A 433 8.21 -0.06 2.16
CA ASP A 433 6.84 0.40 1.96
C ASP A 433 6.40 1.34 3.09
N ASN A 434 6.95 2.56 3.09
CA ASN A 434 6.66 3.62 4.05
C ASN A 434 6.02 4.85 3.37
N ALA A 435 5.52 5.81 4.16
CA ALA A 435 4.85 6.99 3.61
C ALA A 435 5.77 7.86 2.74
N LEU A 436 7.08 7.89 3.02
CA LEU A 436 8.05 8.66 2.24
C LEU A 436 8.25 8.06 0.82
N ALA A 437 8.45 6.74 0.72
CA ALA A 437 8.57 6.06 -0.57
C ALA A 437 7.29 6.10 -1.41
N ARG A 438 6.11 6.16 -0.75
CA ARG A 438 4.82 6.35 -1.43
C ARG A 438 4.56 7.80 -1.86
N LEU A 439 5.25 8.78 -1.29
CA LEU A 439 4.93 10.20 -1.45
C LEU A 439 4.88 10.66 -2.92
N PRO A 440 5.86 10.30 -3.80
CA PRO A 440 5.83 10.74 -5.20
C PRO A 440 4.61 10.24 -5.96
N SER A 441 4.18 8.99 -5.72
CA SER A 441 3.01 8.40 -6.40
C SER A 441 1.68 8.94 -5.88
N ILE A 442 1.60 9.25 -4.59
CA ILE A 442 0.41 9.89 -3.99
C ILE A 442 0.24 11.30 -4.55
N LEU A 443 1.29 12.13 -4.51
CA LEU A 443 1.24 13.50 -5.03
C LEU A 443 1.02 13.54 -6.54
N ALA A 444 1.63 12.64 -7.32
CA ALA A 444 1.37 12.52 -8.76
C ALA A 444 -0.10 12.15 -9.06
N ALA A 445 -0.72 11.28 -8.27
CA ALA A 445 -2.14 10.98 -8.43
C ALA A 445 -3.02 12.18 -8.10
N ASP A 446 -2.67 12.95 -7.07
CA ASP A 446 -3.38 14.17 -6.70
C ASP A 446 -3.27 15.24 -7.79
N THR A 447 -2.07 15.58 -8.27
CA THR A 447 -1.87 16.60 -9.32
C THR A 447 -2.53 16.22 -10.65
N LEU A 448 -2.39 14.96 -11.09
CA LEU A 448 -3.02 14.47 -12.34
C LEU A 448 -4.54 14.42 -12.23
N SER A 449 -5.10 13.87 -11.14
CA SER A 449 -6.56 13.78 -10.98
C SER A 449 -7.21 15.15 -10.79
N LEU A 450 -6.57 16.09 -10.10
CA LEU A 450 -7.06 17.46 -9.97
C LEU A 450 -7.04 18.21 -11.31
N SER A 451 -5.97 18.06 -12.11
CA SER A 451 -5.84 18.74 -13.40
C SER A 451 -6.84 18.18 -14.43
N LEU A 452 -6.86 16.86 -14.60
CA LEU A 452 -7.81 16.17 -15.49
C LEU A 452 -9.26 16.40 -15.04
N GLY A 453 -9.50 16.37 -13.73
CA GLY A 453 -10.83 16.58 -13.17
C GLY A 453 -11.35 18.01 -13.35
N ARG A 454 -10.50 19.02 -13.19
CA ARG A 454 -10.86 20.44 -13.45
C ARG A 454 -11.20 20.65 -14.92
N PHE A 455 -10.47 20.03 -15.84
CA PHE A 455 -10.76 20.10 -17.26
C PHE A 455 -12.10 19.44 -17.61
N ILE A 456 -12.33 18.20 -17.17
CA ILE A 456 -13.58 17.46 -17.42
C ILE A 456 -14.80 18.16 -16.80
N MET A 457 -14.67 18.71 -15.59
CA MET A 457 -15.78 19.34 -14.87
C MET A 457 -16.02 20.81 -15.24
N ALA A 458 -15.09 21.46 -15.98
CA ALA A 458 -15.19 22.87 -16.38
C ALA A 458 -16.53 23.26 -17.05
N PRO A 459 -17.18 22.42 -17.88
CA PRO A 459 -18.47 22.77 -18.48
C PRO A 459 -19.61 22.89 -17.46
N LEU A 460 -19.68 21.94 -16.52
CA LEU A 460 -20.69 21.93 -15.46
C LEU A 460 -20.42 23.05 -14.44
N GLU A 461 -19.15 23.24 -14.09
CA GLU A 461 -18.70 24.33 -13.22
C GLU A 461 -19.08 25.70 -13.82
N SER A 462 -18.74 25.96 -15.10
CA SER A 462 -19.10 27.21 -15.78
C SER A 462 -20.60 27.47 -15.77
N LEU A 463 -21.44 26.46 -16.03
CA LEU A 463 -22.89 26.60 -16.00
C LEU A 463 -23.36 27.07 -14.62
N VAL A 464 -22.93 26.39 -13.56
CA VAL A 464 -23.33 26.68 -12.18
C VAL A 464 -22.82 28.03 -11.72
N LEU A 465 -21.54 28.33 -11.95
CA LEU A 465 -20.91 29.61 -11.61
C LEU A 465 -21.57 30.79 -12.33
N VAL A 466 -21.92 30.63 -13.62
CA VAL A 466 -22.66 31.64 -14.37
C VAL A 466 -24.05 31.88 -13.78
N LYS A 467 -24.83 30.83 -13.48
CA LYS A 467 -26.19 31.01 -12.93
C LYS A 467 -26.17 31.69 -11.56
N ILE A 468 -25.27 31.30 -10.65
CA ILE A 468 -25.20 31.90 -9.32
C ILE A 468 -24.63 33.33 -9.34
N ALA A 469 -23.62 33.59 -10.18
CA ALA A 469 -23.07 34.94 -10.38
C ALA A 469 -24.11 35.90 -10.97
N ARG A 470 -24.82 35.51 -12.05
CA ARG A 470 -25.86 36.36 -12.67
C ARG A 470 -26.98 36.68 -11.68
N GLY A 471 -27.45 35.69 -10.93
CA GLY A 471 -28.48 35.90 -9.90
C GLY A 471 -28.05 36.91 -8.83
N TYR A 472 -26.82 36.77 -8.33
CA TYR A 472 -26.24 37.70 -7.35
C TYR A 472 -26.05 39.12 -7.94
N MET A 473 -25.55 39.22 -9.17
CA MET A 473 -25.29 40.50 -9.85
C MET A 473 -26.56 41.29 -10.17
N LEU A 474 -27.60 40.63 -10.71
CA LEU A 474 -28.90 41.26 -10.95
C LEU A 474 -29.49 41.82 -9.64
N ARG A 475 -29.40 41.07 -8.55
CA ARG A 475 -29.89 41.48 -7.22
C ARG A 475 -29.18 42.72 -6.68
N HIS A 476 -27.91 42.89 -7.00
CA HIS A 476 -27.07 44.01 -6.56
C HIS A 476 -27.04 45.17 -7.57
N GLY A 477 -27.85 45.13 -8.64
CA GLY A 477 -27.86 46.18 -9.67
C GLY A 477 -26.59 46.27 -10.52
N MET A 478 -25.78 45.19 -10.56
CA MET A 478 -24.57 45.13 -11.38
C MET A 478 -24.91 44.75 -12.82
N SER A 479 -24.22 45.34 -13.81
CA SER A 479 -24.38 44.95 -15.23
C SER A 479 -23.96 43.49 -15.44
N VAL A 480 -24.76 42.78 -16.23
CA VAL A 480 -24.60 41.35 -16.51
C VAL A 480 -24.20 41.09 -17.98
N ASP A 481 -24.07 42.16 -18.77
CA ASP A 481 -23.90 42.09 -20.23
C ASP A 481 -22.58 41.39 -20.62
N GLY A 482 -21.53 41.62 -19.82
CA GLY A 482 -20.22 40.98 -19.93
C GLY A 482 -20.14 39.53 -19.42
N VAL A 483 -21.20 38.99 -18.79
CA VAL A 483 -21.24 37.62 -18.26
C VAL A 483 -21.88 36.68 -19.28
N HIS A 484 -21.36 35.46 -19.43
CA HIS A 484 -21.97 34.46 -20.32
C HIS A 484 -23.44 34.17 -19.93
N GLU A 485 -24.28 33.78 -20.89
CA GLU A 485 -25.72 33.50 -20.68
C GLU A 485 -26.02 32.00 -20.62
N ILE A 486 -25.31 31.25 -21.46
CA ILE A 486 -25.38 29.79 -21.67
C ILE A 486 -23.98 29.20 -21.39
N ALA A 487 -23.90 27.88 -21.27
CA ALA A 487 -22.76 27.12 -20.77
C ALA A 487 -21.45 27.27 -21.58
N PHE A 488 -20.42 26.55 -21.14
CA PHE A 488 -19.05 26.55 -21.64
C PHE A 488 -18.88 26.43 -23.17
N TRP A 489 -19.74 25.63 -23.82
CA TRP A 489 -19.67 25.31 -25.25
C TRP A 489 -20.53 26.25 -26.10
N ASP A 490 -20.14 27.52 -26.20
CA ASP A 490 -20.73 28.49 -27.15
C ASP A 490 -20.08 28.44 -28.56
N GLY A 491 -19.24 27.44 -28.82
CA GLY A 491 -18.48 27.29 -30.06
C GLY A 491 -17.20 28.13 -30.14
N SER A 492 -16.87 28.93 -29.12
CA SER A 492 -15.65 29.74 -29.12
C SER A 492 -14.39 28.88 -28.91
N TRP A 493 -13.69 28.59 -30.00
CA TRP A 493 -12.35 27.98 -29.95
C TRP A 493 -11.36 28.78 -29.08
N THR A 494 -11.41 30.12 -29.12
CA THR A 494 -10.56 30.97 -28.27
C THR A 494 -10.78 30.70 -26.79
N ARG A 495 -12.04 30.54 -26.35
CA ARG A 495 -12.36 30.19 -24.96
C ARG A 495 -11.78 28.83 -24.57
N MET A 496 -11.93 27.82 -25.44
CA MET A 496 -11.39 26.49 -25.18
C MET A 496 -9.86 26.48 -25.13
N VAL A 497 -9.19 27.21 -26.05
CA VAL A 497 -7.72 27.38 -26.05
C VAL A 497 -7.25 28.13 -24.80
N ASN A 498 -7.97 29.17 -24.36
CA ASN A 498 -7.63 29.90 -23.14
C ASN A 498 -7.77 29.04 -21.88
N VAL A 499 -8.82 28.21 -21.80
CA VAL A 499 -9.02 27.28 -20.68
C VAL A 499 -7.94 26.18 -20.72
N LEU A 500 -7.72 25.54 -21.87
CA LEU A 500 -6.70 24.51 -22.03
C LEU A 500 -5.29 25.03 -21.71
N GLY A 501 -4.92 26.20 -22.25
CA GLY A 501 -3.64 26.84 -21.97
C GLY A 501 -3.45 27.18 -20.49
N LEU A 502 -4.53 27.54 -19.79
CA LEU A 502 -4.47 27.81 -18.36
C LEU A 502 -4.41 26.53 -17.52
N GLU A 503 -5.10 25.46 -17.92
CA GLU A 503 -4.97 24.14 -17.28
C GLU A 503 -3.57 23.55 -17.52
N LEU A 504 -2.93 23.81 -18.67
CA LEU A 504 -1.52 23.45 -18.92
C LEU A 504 -0.56 24.25 -18.02
N VAL A 505 -0.79 25.55 -17.80
CA VAL A 505 -0.01 26.34 -16.83
C VAL A 505 -0.24 25.85 -15.39
N LEU A 506 -1.47 25.48 -15.02
CA LEU A 506 -1.76 24.86 -13.73
C LEU A 506 -1.04 23.52 -13.57
N LEU A 507 -1.06 22.65 -14.59
CA LEU A 507 -0.37 21.37 -14.60
C LEU A 507 1.16 21.54 -14.51
N LEU A 508 1.73 22.55 -15.17
CA LEU A 508 3.15 22.90 -15.04
C LEU A 508 3.49 23.28 -13.60
N ILE A 509 2.74 24.21 -13.00
CA ILE A 509 2.96 24.65 -11.60
C ILE A 509 2.83 23.46 -10.64
N HIS A 510 1.83 22.60 -10.85
CA HIS A 510 1.65 21.36 -10.09
C HIS A 510 2.84 20.41 -10.24
N GLY A 511 3.38 20.25 -11.46
CA GLY A 511 4.55 19.43 -11.76
C GLY A 511 5.82 19.95 -11.08
N GLU A 512 6.06 21.26 -11.10
CA GLU A 512 7.19 21.89 -10.40
C GLU A 512 7.09 21.72 -8.87
N MET A 513 5.90 21.94 -8.29
CA MET A 513 5.67 21.75 -6.85
C MET A 513 5.82 20.28 -6.44
N TRP A 514 5.37 19.34 -7.28
CA TRP A 514 5.58 17.91 -7.11
C TRP A 514 7.08 17.56 -7.16
N GLY A 515 7.80 18.01 -8.19
CA GLY A 515 9.24 17.78 -8.34
C GLY A 515 10.05 18.31 -7.17
N PHE A 516 9.73 19.53 -6.69
CA PHE A 516 10.35 20.11 -5.50
C PHE A 516 10.14 19.25 -4.24
N VAL A 517 8.92 18.74 -4.01
CA VAL A 517 8.64 17.88 -2.85
C VAL A 517 9.30 16.51 -3.00
N CYS A 518 9.44 15.97 -4.22
CA CYS A 518 10.22 14.76 -4.47
C CYS A 518 11.72 14.95 -4.15
N VAL A 519 12.33 16.06 -4.58
CA VAL A 519 13.73 16.39 -4.22
C VAL A 519 13.91 16.53 -2.71
N LEU A 520 12.96 17.15 -2.00
CA LEU A 520 12.97 17.19 -0.54
C LEU A 520 12.81 15.79 0.09
N ALA A 521 11.95 14.94 -0.48
CA ALA A 521 11.75 13.58 -0.01
C ALA A 521 13.02 12.74 -0.14
N ASP A 522 13.70 12.82 -1.29
CA ASP A 522 14.99 12.14 -1.51
C ASP A 522 16.09 12.71 -0.58
N TYR A 523 16.11 14.02 -0.32
CA TYR A 523 17.04 14.65 0.63
C TYR A 523 16.83 14.17 2.09
N PHE A 524 15.58 13.92 2.51
CA PHE A 524 15.29 13.38 3.84
C PHE A 524 15.32 11.84 3.92
N ARG A 525 15.60 11.14 2.81
CA ARG A 525 15.66 9.69 2.74
C ARG A 525 17.04 9.19 3.18
N SER A 526 17.26 9.13 4.49
CA SER A 526 18.43 8.44 5.06
C SER A 526 18.40 6.94 4.78
N SER A 527 19.56 6.30 4.83
CA SER A 527 19.66 4.85 4.98
C SER A 527 19.16 4.41 6.38
N GLU A 528 19.04 3.10 6.58
CA GLU A 528 18.72 2.55 7.90
C GLU A 528 19.96 2.47 8.80
N GLU A 529 21.15 2.27 8.22
CA GLU A 529 22.43 2.37 8.93
C GLU A 529 22.70 3.81 9.39
N GLU A 530 22.61 4.79 8.48
CA GLU A 530 22.77 6.23 8.80
C GLU A 530 21.82 6.70 9.93
N TRP A 531 20.59 6.18 9.95
CA TRP A 531 19.63 6.47 11.01
C TRP A 531 20.00 5.77 12.32
N LYS A 532 20.50 4.54 12.27
CA LYS A 532 20.98 3.79 13.45
C LYS A 532 22.21 4.47 14.07
N GLU A 533 23.23 4.79 13.27
CA GLU A 533 24.42 5.55 13.67
C GLU A 533 24.01 6.85 14.38
N ARG A 534 23.20 7.69 13.72
CA ARG A 534 22.74 8.98 14.24
C ARG A 534 21.98 8.88 15.57
N ASN A 535 21.30 7.77 15.82
CA ASN A 535 20.47 7.57 17.00
C ASN A 535 21.09 6.64 18.06
N GLY A 536 22.36 6.21 17.91
CA GLY A 536 23.03 5.32 18.87
C GLY A 536 22.53 3.87 18.85
N PHE A 537 21.99 3.43 17.72
CA PHE A 537 21.66 2.03 17.40
C PHE A 537 22.65 1.40 16.41
N GLY A 538 23.75 2.09 16.07
CA GLY A 538 24.88 1.49 15.36
C GLY A 538 25.58 0.41 16.19
N PRO A 539 26.55 -0.30 15.60
CA PRO A 539 27.42 -1.20 16.37
C PRO A 539 28.12 -0.45 17.51
N PRO A 540 28.53 -1.13 18.60
CA PRO A 540 29.37 -0.51 19.61
C PRO A 540 30.68 -0.04 18.97
N ALA A 541 31.17 1.14 19.37
CA ALA A 541 32.36 1.78 18.78
C ALA A 541 33.66 0.97 18.92
N GLU A 542 33.64 -0.13 19.68
CA GLU A 542 34.72 -1.10 19.82
C GLU A 542 35.06 -1.75 18.46
N GLU A 543 34.08 -1.98 17.57
CA GLU A 543 34.31 -2.48 16.20
C GLU A 543 34.96 -1.43 15.28
N GLU A 544 34.79 -0.12 15.54
CA GLU A 544 35.49 0.94 14.79
C GLU A 544 36.94 1.11 15.23
N GLU A 545 37.27 0.92 16.52
CA GLU A 545 38.67 0.91 16.97
C GLU A 545 39.41 -0.32 16.41
N GLU A 546 38.80 -1.52 16.43
CA GLU A 546 39.42 -2.74 15.91
C GLU A 546 39.66 -2.68 14.38
N LEU A 547 38.72 -2.14 13.60
CA LEU A 547 38.90 -1.89 12.16
C LEU A 547 39.90 -0.77 11.84
N LEU A 548 40.07 0.23 12.73
CA LEU A 548 41.08 1.27 12.54
C LEU A 548 42.49 0.76 12.86
N ASP A 549 42.65 -0.09 13.88
CA ASP A 549 43.91 -0.75 14.18
C ASP A 549 44.28 -1.77 13.08
N GLU A 550 43.33 -2.57 12.57
CA GLU A 550 43.57 -3.51 11.44
C GLU A 550 43.87 -2.80 10.11
N LEU A 551 43.48 -1.53 9.94
CA LEU A 551 43.86 -0.68 8.80
C LEU A 551 45.17 0.10 9.01
N LEU A 552 45.79 0.02 10.20
CA LEU A 552 47.05 0.70 10.54
C LEU A 552 48.25 -0.27 10.66
N GLU A 553 48.02 -1.59 10.65
CA GLU A 553 49.06 -2.63 10.46
C GLU A 553 49.40 -2.90 8.97
#